data_AF-A0A0N5A424-F1
#
_entry.id   AF-A0A0N5A424-F1
#
_cell.length_a   1.000
_cell.length_b   1.000
_cell.length_c   1.000
_cell.angle_alpha   90.00
_cell.angle_beta   90.00
_cell.angle_gamma   90.00
#
_symmetry.space_group_name_H-M   'P 1'
#
loop_
_entity.id
_entity.type
_entity.pdbx_description
1 polymer ?
#
loop_
_entity_poly.entity_id
_entity_poly.type
_entity_poly.pdbx_seq_one_letter_code
_entity_poly.pdbx_strand_id
1 'polypeptide(L)'
;MKFIIITILLGILFTVITGFNPIDDRYLSGVLCSPCKFLFNELRKYIPDVSEASEEVLKENVKEACRDLVGSYPSIDRVCNGIVDDALTRVYNDIISIDKEIDPDKICKEIKMC
;
A
#
# COMPACT_ATOMS: atom_id res chain seq x y z
N MET A 1 4.18 45.88 24.81
CA MET A 1 3.41 45.61 23.57
C MET A 1 4.10 44.65 22.61
N LYS A 2 5.43 44.77 22.35
CA LYS A 2 6.17 43.84 21.47
C LYS A 2 6.12 42.36 21.88
N PHE A 3 6.14 42.06 23.18
CA PHE A 3 6.13 40.68 23.68
C PHE A 3 4.78 39.96 23.52
N ILE A 4 3.67 40.70 23.47
CA ILE A 4 2.32 40.14 23.31
C ILE A 4 2.10 39.65 21.87
N ILE A 5 2.71 40.33 20.90
CA ILE A 5 2.62 39.94 19.47
C ILE A 5 3.37 38.63 19.23
N ILE A 6 4.51 38.43 19.91
CA ILE A 6 5.33 37.21 19.79
C ILE A 6 4.59 35.99 20.37
N THR A 7 3.91 36.14 21.51
CA THR A 7 3.16 35.04 22.13
C THR A 7 1.92 34.65 21.32
N ILE A 8 1.24 35.61 20.67
CA ILE A 8 0.11 35.32 19.78
C ILE A 8 0.60 34.60 18.50
N LEU A 9 1.72 35.03 17.91
CA LEU A 9 2.29 34.38 16.71
C LEU A 9 2.72 32.93 16.98
N LEU A 10 3.30 32.65 18.16
CA LEU A 10 3.69 31.29 18.54
C LEU A 10 2.46 30.40 18.80
N GLY A 11 1.37 30.94 19.38
CA GLY A 11 0.14 30.19 19.63
C GLY A 11 -0.57 29.70 18.36
N ILE A 12 -0.48 30.47 17.26
CA ILE A 12 -1.08 30.12 15.97
C ILE A 12 -0.28 29.01 15.24
N LEU A 13 1.04 28.92 15.49
CA LEU A 13 1.87 27.86 14.89
C LEU A 13 1.57 26.47 15.48
N PHE A 14 1.13 26.37 16.74
CA PHE A 14 0.86 25.08 17.38
C PHE A 14 -0.50 24.48 17.02
N THR A 15 -1.50 25.26 16.63
CA THR A 15 -2.86 24.74 16.33
C THR A 15 -2.99 24.15 14.93
N VAL A 16 -2.06 24.42 14.01
CA VAL A 16 -2.09 23.86 12.65
C VAL A 16 -1.52 22.43 12.60
N ILE A 17 -0.70 22.04 13.59
CA ILE A 17 0.03 20.76 13.55
C ILE A 17 -0.85 19.57 14.01
N THR A 18 -1.93 19.82 14.76
CA THR A 18 -2.78 18.75 15.33
C THR A 18 -4.05 18.45 14.52
N GLY A 19 -4.20 19.03 13.32
CA GLY A 19 -5.39 18.88 12.48
C GLY A 19 -5.49 17.60 11.65
N PHE A 20 -4.55 16.66 11.76
CA PHE A 20 -4.68 15.35 11.12
C PHE A 20 -5.47 14.42 12.02
N ASN A 21 -6.79 14.35 11.82
CA ASN A 21 -7.57 13.25 12.36
C ASN A 21 -6.94 11.94 11.84
N PRO A 22 -6.57 10.98 12.71
CA PRO A 22 -6.15 9.68 12.24
C PRO A 22 -7.31 9.10 11.44
N ILE A 23 -7.07 8.86 10.14
CA ILE A 23 -8.02 8.14 9.30
C ILE A 23 -8.17 6.77 9.96
N ASP A 24 -9.40 6.39 10.32
CA ASP A 24 -9.67 5.07 10.92
C ASP A 24 -9.13 4.00 9.97
N ASP A 25 -8.16 3.20 10.44
CA ASP A 25 -7.51 2.16 9.65
C ASP A 25 -8.54 1.23 8.99
N ARG A 26 -9.69 0.98 9.65
CA ARG A 26 -10.77 0.16 9.09
C ARG A 26 -11.44 0.80 7.87
N TYR A 27 -11.57 2.13 7.87
CA TYR A 27 -12.09 2.86 6.71
C TYR A 27 -11.08 2.81 5.55
N LEU A 28 -9.79 2.93 5.87
CA LEU A 28 -8.74 2.88 4.86
C LEU A 28 -8.64 1.49 4.21
N SER A 29 -8.69 0.40 4.99
CA SER A 29 -8.73 -0.97 4.46
C SER A 29 -9.95 -1.19 3.55
N GLY A 30 -11.13 -0.67 3.91
CA GLY A 30 -12.30 -0.76 3.04
C GLY A 30 -12.11 -0.13 1.65
N VAL A 31 -11.42 1.01 1.58
CA VAL A 31 -11.17 1.76 0.34
C VAL A 31 -10.02 1.15 -0.47
N LEU A 32 -9.00 0.60 0.19
CA LEU A 32 -7.82 0.01 -0.46
C LEU A 32 -8.03 -1.43 -0.91
N CYS A 33 -9.06 -2.11 -0.42
CA CYS A 33 -9.27 -3.52 -0.70
C CYS A 33 -9.50 -3.81 -2.19
N SER A 34 -10.36 -3.02 -2.86
CA SER A 34 -10.61 -3.22 -4.30
C SER A 34 -9.38 -2.88 -5.16
N PRO A 35 -8.68 -1.75 -4.97
CA PRO A 35 -7.46 -1.46 -5.71
C PRO A 35 -6.34 -2.48 -5.44
N CYS A 36 -6.22 -2.98 -4.21
CA CYS A 36 -5.23 -4.01 -3.87
C CYS A 36 -5.51 -5.30 -4.66
N LYS A 37 -6.75 -5.78 -4.61
CA LYS A 37 -7.12 -7.00 -5.34
C LYS A 37 -6.90 -6.85 -6.84
N PHE A 38 -7.21 -5.68 -7.38
CA PHE A 38 -6.98 -5.38 -8.78
C PHE A 38 -5.49 -5.47 -9.13
N LEU A 39 -4.60 -4.85 -8.35
CA LEU A 39 -3.15 -4.94 -8.56
C LEU A 39 -2.66 -6.40 -8.61
N PHE A 40 -3.00 -7.21 -7.61
CA PHE A 40 -2.55 -8.60 -7.56
C PHE A 40 -3.24 -9.50 -8.60
N ASN A 41 -4.44 -9.15 -9.05
CA ASN A 41 -5.07 -9.86 -10.17
C ASN A 41 -4.38 -9.54 -11.50
N GLU A 42 -3.94 -8.30 -11.70
CA GLU A 42 -3.12 -7.93 -12.85
C GLU A 42 -1.73 -8.56 -12.79
N LEU A 43 -1.13 -8.69 -11.61
CA LEU A 43 0.18 -9.32 -11.40
C LEU A 43 0.26 -10.76 -11.91
N ARG A 44 -0.85 -11.51 -11.90
CA ARG A 44 -0.95 -12.85 -12.49
C ARG A 44 -0.60 -12.88 -13.99
N LYS A 45 -0.72 -11.75 -14.70
CA LYS A 45 -0.32 -11.63 -16.11
C LYS A 45 1.20 -11.51 -16.27
N TYR A 46 1.88 -10.95 -15.28
CA TYR A 46 3.33 -10.75 -15.27
C TYR A 46 4.06 -12.00 -14.74
N ILE A 47 3.45 -12.71 -13.78
CA ILE A 47 3.99 -13.95 -13.22
C ILE A 47 2.94 -15.06 -13.35
N PRO A 48 2.85 -15.71 -14.52
CA PRO A 48 1.90 -16.80 -14.75
C PRO A 48 2.28 -18.07 -13.98
N ASP A 49 3.55 -18.24 -13.61
CA ASP A 49 4.04 -19.32 -12.77
C ASP A 49 4.89 -18.76 -11.63
N VAL A 50 4.28 -18.71 -10.44
CA VAL A 50 4.92 -18.25 -9.21
C VAL A 50 5.80 -19.32 -8.55
N SER A 51 5.74 -20.57 -9.02
CA SER A 51 6.50 -21.68 -8.43
C SER A 51 8.00 -21.65 -8.72
N GLU A 52 8.39 -20.94 -9.78
CA GLU A 52 9.80 -20.72 -10.17
C GLU A 52 10.27 -19.28 -9.93
N ALA A 53 9.37 -18.37 -9.52
CA ALA A 53 9.72 -16.98 -9.27
C ALA A 53 10.47 -16.82 -7.95
N SER A 54 11.57 -16.06 -7.95
CA SER A 54 12.22 -15.64 -6.70
C SER A 54 11.45 -14.50 -6.03
N GLU A 55 11.75 -14.25 -4.76
CA GLU A 55 11.20 -13.11 -4.02
C GLU A 55 11.52 -11.78 -4.72
N GLU A 56 12.72 -11.65 -5.27
CA GLU A 56 13.16 -10.46 -6.01
C GLU A 56 12.36 -10.27 -7.29
N VAL A 57 12.10 -11.36 -8.02
CA VAL A 57 11.24 -11.34 -9.22
C VAL A 57 9.83 -10.90 -8.85
N LEU A 58 9.26 -11.38 -7.73
CA LEU A 58 7.94 -10.91 -7.27
C LEU A 58 7.96 -9.40 -6.98
N LYS A 59 8.98 -8.92 -6.27
CA LYS A 59 9.13 -7.50 -5.92
C LYS A 59 9.26 -6.61 -7.16
N GLU A 60 10.05 -7.03 -8.15
CA GLU A 60 10.22 -6.30 -9.40
C GLU A 60 8.92 -6.25 -10.21
N ASN A 61 8.20 -7.37 -10.34
CA ASN A 61 6.94 -7.41 -11.06
C ASN A 61 5.84 -6.59 -10.38
N VAL A 62 5.79 -6.55 -9.05
CA VAL A 62 4.87 -5.66 -8.33
C VAL A 62 5.20 -4.20 -8.61
N LYS A 63 6.49 -3.83 -8.59
CA LYS A 63 6.94 -2.46 -8.92
C LYS A 63 6.60 -2.09 -10.37
N GLU A 64 6.77 -3.01 -11.30
CA GLU A 64 6.42 -2.82 -12.70
C GLU A 64 4.91 -2.66 -12.90
N ALA A 65 4.10 -3.57 -12.34
CA ALA A 65 2.65 -3.46 -12.35
C ALA A 65 2.17 -2.13 -11.74
N CYS A 66 2.79 -1.70 -10.64
CA CYS A 66 2.51 -0.40 -10.04
C CYS A 66 2.81 0.77 -10.99
N ARG A 67 3.97 0.77 -11.65
CA ARG A 67 4.34 1.82 -12.62
C ARG A 67 3.36 1.87 -13.80
N ASP A 68 2.96 0.71 -14.32
CA ASP A 68 2.08 0.61 -15.48
C ASP A 68 0.63 1.02 -15.13
N LEU A 69 0.16 0.62 -13.94
CA LEU A 69 -1.23 0.80 -13.54
C LEU A 69 -1.51 2.17 -12.95
N VAL A 70 -0.56 2.82 -12.25
CA VAL A 70 -0.80 4.14 -11.63
C VAL A 70 -1.18 5.21 -12.66
N GLY A 71 -0.61 5.15 -13.86
CA GLY A 71 -0.97 6.08 -14.94
C GLY A 71 -2.40 5.90 -15.47
N SER A 72 -2.95 4.69 -15.38
CA SER A 72 -4.28 4.33 -15.88
C SER A 72 -5.36 4.30 -14.79
N TYR A 73 -4.96 4.05 -13.54
CA TYR A 73 -5.84 3.82 -12.40
C TYR A 73 -5.29 4.54 -11.16
N PRO A 74 -5.63 5.83 -10.96
CA PRO A 74 -5.11 6.63 -9.86
C PRO A 74 -5.41 6.05 -8.46
N SER A 75 -6.47 5.25 -8.32
CA SER A 75 -6.83 4.59 -7.06
C SER A 75 -5.79 3.56 -6.58
N ILE A 76 -4.91 3.08 -7.47
CA ILE A 76 -3.84 2.13 -7.16
C ILE A 76 -2.63 2.81 -6.53
N ASP A 77 -2.46 4.12 -6.74
CA ASP A 77 -1.31 4.87 -6.21
C ASP A 77 -1.14 4.69 -4.70
N ARG A 78 -2.23 4.72 -3.93
CA ARG A 78 -2.18 4.49 -2.48
C ARG A 78 -1.78 3.07 -2.11
N VAL A 79 -2.15 2.07 -2.92
CA VAL A 79 -1.73 0.68 -2.72
C VAL A 79 -0.24 0.55 -3.01
N CYS A 80 0.21 1.06 -4.16
CA CYS A 80 1.61 0.99 -4.57
C CYS A 80 2.55 1.72 -3.61
N ASN A 81 2.12 2.85 -3.04
CA ASN A 81 2.88 3.57 -2.03
C ASN A 81 2.79 2.92 -0.63
N GLY A 82 1.77 2.10 -0.38
CA GLY A 82 1.55 1.40 0.90
C GLY A 82 2.18 0.01 0.97
N ILE A 83 2.50 -0.60 -0.17
CA ILE A 83 3.21 -1.88 -0.24
C ILE A 83 4.70 -1.64 0.01
N VAL A 84 5.18 -2.12 1.15
CA VAL A 84 6.60 -2.10 1.53
C VAL A 84 7.27 -3.44 1.25
N ASP A 85 8.60 -3.44 1.09
CA ASP A 85 9.37 -4.66 0.78
C ASP A 85 9.10 -5.80 1.80
N ASP A 86 8.96 -5.49 3.09
CA ASP A 86 8.63 -6.47 4.14
C ASP A 86 7.25 -7.11 3.95
N ALA A 87 6.28 -6.34 3.43
CA ALA A 87 4.96 -6.87 3.12
C ALA A 87 5.05 -7.85 1.95
N LEU A 88 5.85 -7.52 0.92
CA LEU A 88 6.09 -8.40 -0.22
C LEU A 88 6.86 -9.68 0.16
N THR A 89 7.79 -9.60 1.12
CA THR A 89 8.45 -10.79 1.67
C THR A 89 7.44 -11.74 2.33
N ARG A 90 6.49 -11.21 3.11
CA ARG A 90 5.41 -12.04 3.71
C ARG A 90 4.52 -12.66 2.63
N VAL A 91 4.10 -11.85 1.66
CA VAL A 91 3.30 -12.33 0.52
C VAL A 91 4.03 -13.44 -0.24
N TYR A 92 5.33 -13.29 -0.51
CA TYR A 92 6.14 -14.31 -1.16
C TYR A 92 6.15 -15.61 -0.35
N ASN A 93 6.42 -15.53 0.96
CA ASN A 93 6.45 -16.69 1.85
C ASN A 93 5.10 -17.43 1.87
N ASP A 94 3.99 -16.70 1.86
CA ASP A 94 2.64 -17.29 1.82
C ASP A 94 2.36 -17.97 0.48
N ILE A 95 2.74 -17.34 -0.63
CA ILE A 95 2.60 -17.90 -1.97
C ILE A 95 3.36 -19.23 -2.06
N ILE A 96 4.63 -19.28 -1.66
CA ILE A 96 5.45 -20.50 -1.77
C ILE A 96 5.05 -21.60 -0.76
N SER A 97 4.43 -21.23 0.36
CA SER A 97 4.11 -22.17 1.45
C SER A 97 2.74 -22.84 1.32
N ILE A 98 1.76 -22.19 0.68
CA ILE A 98 0.37 -22.66 0.67
C ILE A 98 0.01 -23.31 -0.66
N ASP A 99 -0.14 -22.51 -1.71
CA ASP A 99 -0.78 -22.94 -2.97
C ASP A 99 0.08 -22.68 -4.22
N LYS A 100 1.23 -22.00 -4.08
CA LYS A 100 2.05 -21.52 -5.21
C LYS A 100 1.22 -20.71 -6.21
N GLU A 101 0.24 -19.96 -5.72
CA GLU A 101 -0.65 -19.13 -6.52
C GLU A 101 -0.76 -17.73 -5.91
N ILE A 102 -0.83 -16.71 -6.76
CA ILE A 102 -1.16 -15.35 -6.34
C ILE A 102 -2.66 -15.30 -6.06
N ASP A 103 -3.10 -15.34 -4.80
CA ASP A 103 -4.51 -15.14 -4.40
C ASP A 103 -4.72 -13.69 -3.92
N PRO A 104 -5.36 -12.81 -4.72
CA PRO A 104 -5.53 -11.40 -4.35
C PRO A 104 -6.33 -11.20 -3.05
N ASP A 105 -7.28 -12.09 -2.74
CA ASP A 105 -8.09 -12.01 -1.53
C ASP A 105 -7.28 -12.29 -0.27
N LYS A 106 -6.44 -13.34 -0.31
CA LYS A 106 -5.55 -13.68 0.82
C LYS A 106 -4.46 -12.62 0.98
N ILE A 107 -3.80 -12.26 -0.11
CA ILE A 107 -2.69 -11.30 -0.11
C ILE A 107 -3.12 -9.97 0.45
N CYS A 108 -4.25 -9.42 -0.02
CA CYS A 108 -4.70 -8.11 0.43
C CYS A 108 -5.12 -8.08 1.90
N LYS A 109 -5.60 -9.20 2.45
CA LYS A 109 -5.85 -9.35 3.89
C LYS A 109 -4.55 -9.42 4.70
N GLU A 110 -3.56 -10.16 4.21
CA GLU A 110 -2.26 -10.29 4.89
C GLU A 110 -1.55 -8.94 5.01
N ILE A 111 -1.61 -8.12 3.97
CA ILE A 111 -1.03 -6.77 3.98
C ILE A 111 -1.97 -5.70 4.57
N LYS A 112 -3.11 -6.11 5.17
CA LYS A 112 -4.10 -5.25 5.84
C LYS A 112 -4.73 -4.16 4.97
N MET A 113 -4.73 -4.38 3.66
CA MET A 113 -5.44 -3.53 2.70
C MET A 113 -6.87 -4.03 2.46
N CYS A 114 -7.19 -5.23 2.92
CA CYS A 114 -8.49 -5.78 3.26
C CYS A 114 -8.39 -6.34 4.69
#